data_AF-A0A6G9FFN4-F1
#
_entry.id   AF-A0A6G9FFN4-F1
#
_cell.length_a   1.000
_cell.length_b   1.000
_cell.length_c   1.000
_cell.angle_alpha   90.00
_cell.angle_beta   90.00
_cell.angle_gamma   90.00
#
_symmetry.space_group_name_H-M   'P 1'
#
loop_
_entity.id
_entity.type
_entity.pdbx_description
1 polymer ?
#
loop_
_entity_poly.entity_id
_entity_poly.type
_entity_poly.pdbx_seq_one_letter_code
_entity_poly.pdbx_strand_id
1 'polypeptide(L)'
;MPGALRAALLFGHAVMAAAVLASLPFDEADVPLPAVTATVLIVLIPAWYRAAVAATDEWAAAVRALVNAGRKPLAEALGLVLPQDLGKEREMWLLVTRMSRRPYRPAADAALAPYRAAPAGRAATALRRRPPPDVRHP
;
A
#
# COMPACT_ATOMS: atom_id res chain seq x y z
N MET A 1 7.53 -3.79 14.98
CA MET A 1 6.51 -4.86 15.12
C MET A 1 5.42 -4.57 16.19
N PRO A 2 4.77 -3.39 16.22
CA PRO A 2 3.76 -3.09 17.25
C PRO A 2 2.34 -3.62 16.96
N GLY A 3 1.98 -3.86 15.69
CA GLY A 3 0.62 -4.29 15.31
C GLY A 3 0.29 -5.74 15.69
N ALA A 4 1.27 -6.65 15.58
CA ALA A 4 1.08 -8.06 15.92
C ALA A 4 0.78 -8.26 17.41
N LEU A 5 1.39 -7.46 18.29
CA LEU A 5 1.14 -7.49 19.73
C LEU A 5 -0.31 -7.11 20.06
N ARG A 6 -0.87 -6.09 19.39
CA ARG A 6 -2.25 -5.62 19.64
C ARG A 6 -3.30 -6.62 19.16
N ALA A 7 -3.07 -7.25 18.00
CA ALA A 7 -3.91 -8.35 17.52
C ALA A 7 -3.84 -9.55 18.47
N ALA A 8 -2.64 -9.92 18.94
CA ALA A 8 -2.45 -10.99 19.90
C ALA A 8 -3.16 -10.72 21.24
N LEU A 9 -3.16 -9.47 21.72
CA LEU A 9 -3.89 -9.07 22.93
C LEU A 9 -5.41 -9.21 22.76
N LEU A 10 -5.97 -8.83 21.61
CA LEU A 10 -7.39 -8.98 21.31
C LEU A 10 -7.81 -10.47 21.32
N PHE A 11 -7.10 -11.31 20.57
CA PHE A 11 -7.39 -12.75 20.51
C PHE A 11 -7.13 -13.43 21.86
N GLY A 12 -6.07 -13.04 22.57
CA GLY A 12 -5.76 -13.56 23.90
C GLY A 12 -6.84 -13.25 24.94
N HIS A 13 -7.38 -12.03 24.94
CA HIS A 13 -8.48 -11.66 25.84
C HIS A 13 -9.79 -12.37 25.47
N ALA A 14 -10.08 -12.54 24.18
CA ALA A 14 -11.26 -13.26 23.73
C ALA A 14 -11.21 -14.75 24.13
N VAL A 15 -10.05 -15.40 23.96
CA VAL A 15 -9.84 -16.79 24.37
C VAL A 15 -9.91 -16.93 25.89
N MET A 16 -9.26 -16.03 26.64
CA MET A 16 -9.33 -16.04 28.11
C MET A 16 -10.74 -15.80 28.64
N ALA A 17 -11.49 -14.85 28.07
CA ALA A 17 -12.88 -14.62 28.45
C ALA A 17 -13.76 -15.84 28.19
N ALA A 18 -13.58 -16.51 27.05
CA ALA A 18 -14.29 -17.74 26.72
C ALA A 18 -13.93 -18.90 27.67
N ALA A 19 -12.65 -19.04 28.02
CA ALA A 19 -12.19 -20.06 28.96
C ALA A 19 -12.75 -19.83 30.38
N VAL A 20 -12.75 -18.58 30.86
CA VAL A 20 -13.34 -18.22 32.17
C VAL A 20 -14.85 -18.44 32.18
N LEU A 21 -15.57 -18.08 31.11
CA LEU A 21 -17.01 -18.37 31.00
C LEU A 21 -17.29 -19.88 30.98
N ALA A 22 -16.44 -20.66 30.31
CA ALA A 22 -16.57 -22.11 30.23
C ALA A 22 -16.23 -22.83 31.54
N SER A 23 -15.48 -22.20 32.46
CA SER A 23 -15.15 -22.77 33.77
C SER A 23 -16.22 -22.53 34.84
N LEU A 24 -17.07 -21.51 34.67
CA LEU A 24 -18.16 -21.17 35.61
C LEU A 24 -19.08 -22.33 36.03
N PRO A 25 -19.49 -23.29 35.15
CA PRO A 25 -20.35 -24.39 35.58
C PRO A 25 -19.63 -25.50 36.36
N PHE A 26 -18.29 -25.43 36.48
CA PHE A 26 -17.47 -26.44 37.16
C PHE A 26 -16.84 -25.94 38.46
N ASP A 27 -17.11 -24.68 38.85
CA ASP A 27 -16.48 -24.03 40.00
C ASP A 27 -17.42 -24.09 41.22
N GLU A 28 -17.03 -24.82 42.28
CA GLU A 28 -17.76 -24.85 43.57
C GLU A 28 -17.37 -23.68 44.49
N ALA A 29 -16.35 -22.89 44.12
CA ALA A 29 -15.87 -21.76 44.90
C ALA A 29 -16.57 -20.43 44.53
N ASP A 30 -16.53 -19.48 45.46
CA ASP A 30 -17.10 -18.12 45.38
C ASP A 30 -17.09 -17.51 43.96
N VAL A 31 -18.29 -17.38 43.40
CA VAL A 31 -18.61 -16.87 42.05
C VAL A 31 -18.18 -15.41 41.74
N PRO A 32 -17.99 -14.45 42.69
CA PRO A 32 -17.84 -13.04 42.30
C PRO A 32 -16.53 -12.74 41.57
N LEU A 33 -15.42 -13.41 41.88
CA LEU A 33 -14.12 -13.11 41.28
C LEU A 33 -14.02 -13.51 39.79
N PRO A 34 -14.42 -14.73 39.35
CA PRO A 34 -14.40 -15.09 37.93
C PRO A 34 -15.41 -14.29 37.10
N ALA A 35 -16.57 -13.94 37.67
CA ALA A 35 -17.57 -13.11 37.00
C ALA A 35 -17.08 -11.67 36.75
N VAL A 36 -16.41 -11.06 37.73
CA VAL A 36 -15.77 -9.74 37.56
C VAL A 36 -14.67 -9.80 36.51
N THR A 37 -13.84 -10.85 36.54
CA THR A 37 -12.75 -11.04 35.56
C THR A 37 -13.29 -11.17 34.14
N ALA A 38 -14.32 -12.00 33.92
CA ALA A 38 -14.97 -12.15 32.62
C ALA A 38 -15.54 -10.82 32.11
N THR A 39 -16.21 -10.08 33.00
CA THR A 39 -16.79 -8.76 32.67
C THR A 39 -15.73 -7.76 32.25
N VAL A 40 -14.63 -7.66 33.01
CA VAL A 40 -13.51 -6.76 32.69
C VAL A 40 -12.87 -7.13 31.35
N LEU A 41 -12.64 -8.43 31.09
CA LEU A 41 -12.07 -8.90 29.83
C LEU A 41 -12.97 -8.54 28.64
N ILE A 42 -14.28 -8.74 28.75
CA ILE A 42 -15.26 -8.40 27.70
C ILE A 42 -15.26 -6.89 27.41
N VAL A 43 -15.25 -6.06 28.46
CA VAL A 43 -15.25 -4.60 28.33
C VAL A 43 -13.96 -4.09 27.67
N LEU A 44 -12.83 -4.79 27.82
CA LEU A 44 -11.55 -4.38 27.25
C LEU A 44 -11.41 -4.71 25.75
N ILE A 45 -12.19 -5.66 25.21
CA ILE A 45 -12.22 -6.03 23.78
C ILE A 45 -12.33 -4.82 22.83
N PRO A 46 -13.31 -3.90 22.97
CA PRO A 46 -13.44 -2.76 22.06
C PRO A 46 -12.24 -1.81 22.11
N ALA A 47 -11.57 -1.67 23.26
CA ALA A 47 -10.36 -0.84 23.38
C ALA A 47 -9.20 -1.46 22.58
N TRP A 48 -9.00 -2.79 22.73
CA TRP A 48 -7.98 -3.51 21.97
C TRP A 48 -8.25 -3.55 20.48
N TYR A 49 -9.52 -3.70 20.07
CA TYR A 49 -9.92 -3.63 18.67
C TYR A 49 -9.57 -2.27 18.05
N ARG A 50 -9.94 -1.16 18.71
CA ARG A 50 -9.60 0.19 18.22
C ARG A 50 -8.09 0.40 18.12
N ALA A 51 -7.32 -0.09 19.11
CA ALA A 51 -5.87 0.01 19.09
C ALA A 51 -5.23 -0.79 17.95
N ALA A 52 -5.80 -1.95 17.59
CA ALA A 52 -5.37 -2.76 16.46
C ALA A 52 -5.67 -2.07 15.12
N VAL A 53 -6.88 -1.52 14.96
CA VAL A 53 -7.26 -0.76 13.76
C VAL A 53 -6.36 0.47 13.57
N ALA A 54 -6.12 1.25 14.62
CA ALA A 54 -5.23 2.41 14.57
C ALA A 54 -3.80 2.02 14.12
N ALA A 55 -3.28 0.87 14.58
CA ALA A 55 -1.97 0.38 14.13
C ALA A 55 -1.95 0.06 12.62
N THR A 56 -3.05 -0.43 12.06
CA THR A 56 -3.16 -0.70 10.62
C THR A 56 -3.30 0.58 9.79
N ASP A 57 -3.91 1.62 10.36
CA ASP A 57 -4.05 2.92 9.69
C ASP A 57 -2.70 3.63 9.52
N GLU A 58 -1.81 3.56 10.52
CA GLU A 58 -0.45 4.10 10.43
C GLU A 58 0.34 3.44 9.29
N TRP A 59 0.20 2.13 9.12
CA TRP A 59 0.82 1.43 8.00
C TRP A 59 0.21 1.85 6.65
N ALA A 60 -1.12 1.98 6.58
CA ALA A 60 -1.78 2.47 5.38
C ALA A 60 -1.31 3.89 5.02
N ALA A 61 -1.10 4.77 6.00
CA ALA A 61 -0.55 6.11 5.80
C ALA A 61 0.89 6.06 5.27
N ALA A 62 1.74 5.20 5.83
CA ALA A 62 3.11 5.02 5.35
C ALA A 62 3.16 4.50 3.90
N VAL A 63 2.33 3.51 3.55
CA VAL A 63 2.23 3.00 2.17
C VAL A 63 1.72 4.08 1.21
N ARG A 64 0.71 4.86 1.61
CA ARG A 64 0.22 5.99 0.80
C ARG A 64 1.31 7.02 0.58
N ALA A 65 2.09 7.35 1.60
CA ALA A 65 3.21 8.28 1.47
C ALA A 65 4.27 7.74 0.49
N LEU A 66 4.62 6.46 0.58
CA LEU A 66 5.56 5.81 -0.34
C LEU A 66 5.06 5.82 -1.79
N VAL A 67 3.80 5.47 -2.02
CA VAL A 67 3.19 5.51 -3.36
C VAL A 67 3.15 6.92 -3.91
N ASN A 68 2.76 7.91 -3.10
CA ASN A 68 2.73 9.31 -3.51
C ASN A 68 4.12 9.84 -3.85
N ALA A 69 5.16 9.43 -3.10
CA ALA A 69 6.54 9.77 -3.41
C ALA A 69 7.04 9.11 -4.71
N GLY A 70 6.69 7.84 -4.94
CA GLY A 70 7.10 7.09 -6.14
C GLY A 70 6.33 7.44 -7.42
N ARG A 71 5.18 8.12 -7.29
CA ARG A 71 4.22 8.41 -8.36
C ARG A 71 4.83 9.05 -9.60
N LYS A 72 5.59 10.13 -9.42
CA LYS A 72 6.21 10.89 -10.52
C LYS A 72 7.43 10.17 -11.12
N PRO A 73 8.42 9.72 -10.32
CA PRO A 73 9.56 8.97 -10.83
C PRO A 73 9.16 7.70 -11.61
N LEU A 74 8.12 7.00 -11.15
CA LEU A 74 7.63 5.80 -11.84
C LEU A 74 7.04 6.12 -13.22
N ALA A 75 6.24 7.19 -13.33
CA ALA A 75 5.67 7.60 -14.61
C ALA A 75 6.78 7.97 -15.61
N GLU A 76 7.78 8.73 -15.17
CA GLU A 76 8.92 9.13 -16.00
C GLU A 76 9.71 7.91 -16.49
N ALA A 77 9.97 6.94 -15.61
CA ALA A 77 10.66 5.70 -15.97
C ALA A 77 9.87 4.84 -16.97
N LEU A 78 8.53 4.90 -16.94
CA LEU A 78 7.65 4.23 -17.90
C LEU A 78 7.42 5.05 -19.19
N GLY A 79 8.04 6.23 -19.32
CA GLY A 79 7.84 7.13 -20.46
C GLY A 79 6.42 7.70 -20.53
N LEU A 80 5.77 7.89 -19.37
CA LEU A 80 4.43 8.43 -19.23
C LEU A 80 4.46 9.89 -18.74
N VAL A 81 3.47 10.68 -19.14
CA VAL A 81 3.23 12.05 -18.67
C VAL A 81 2.04 12.03 -17.72
N LEU A 82 2.22 12.51 -16.50
CA LEU A 82 1.14 12.61 -15.54
C LEU A 82 0.10 13.66 -15.96
N PRO A 83 -1.19 13.28 -16.06
CA PRO A 83 -2.28 14.23 -16.21
C PRO A 83 -2.39 15.14 -14.98
N GLN A 84 -2.80 16.40 -15.18
CA GLN A 84 -3.12 17.31 -14.06
C GLN A 84 -4.46 16.96 -13.38
N ASP A 85 -5.34 16.27 -14.10
CA ASP A 85 -6.62 15.79 -13.58
C ASP A 85 -6.45 14.42 -12.91
N LEU A 86 -6.88 14.32 -11.64
CA LEU A 86 -6.76 13.10 -10.84
C LEU A 86 -7.59 11.93 -11.40
N GLY A 87 -8.72 12.21 -12.05
CA GLY A 87 -9.55 11.19 -12.70
C GLY A 87 -8.79 10.53 -13.84
N LYS A 88 -8.21 11.34 -14.73
CA LYS A 88 -7.37 10.87 -15.84
C LYS A 88 -6.11 10.16 -15.36
N GLU A 89 -5.48 10.65 -14.29
CA GLU A 89 -4.33 9.97 -13.70
C GLU A 89 -4.70 8.57 -13.18
N ARG A 90 -5.84 8.43 -12.50
CA ARG A 90 -6.35 7.13 -12.06
C ARG A 90 -6.64 6.20 -13.24
N GLU A 91 -7.27 6.71 -14.30
CA GLU A 91 -7.53 5.93 -15.52
C GLU A 91 -6.23 5.43 -16.16
N MET A 92 -5.23 6.29 -16.28
CA MET A 92 -3.90 5.93 -16.78
C MET A 92 -3.28 4.79 -15.95
N TRP A 93 -3.25 4.90 -14.62
CA TRP A 93 -2.70 3.85 -13.76
C TRP A 93 -3.47 2.52 -13.83
N LEU A 94 -4.79 2.57 -14.04
CA LEU A 94 -5.59 1.37 -14.29
C LEU A 94 -5.22 0.68 -15.60
N LEU A 95 -4.93 1.44 -16.66
CA LEU A 95 -4.45 0.90 -17.93
C LEU A 95 -3.08 0.23 -17.80
N VAL A 96 -2.12 0.89 -17.13
CA VAL A 96 -0.80 0.33 -16.83
C VAL A 96 -0.93 -0.99 -16.07
N THR A 97 -1.74 -1.00 -15.00
CA THR A 97 -1.94 -2.21 -14.17
C THR A 97 -2.60 -3.34 -14.97
N ARG A 98 -3.57 -3.04 -15.83
CA ARG A 98 -4.21 -4.04 -16.70
C ARG A 98 -3.24 -4.62 -17.71
N MET A 99 -2.39 -3.78 -18.30
CA MET A 99 -1.35 -4.21 -19.25
C MET A 99 -0.32 -5.13 -18.57
N SER A 100 0.12 -4.81 -17.35
CA SER A 100 1.06 -5.65 -16.60
C SER A 100 0.48 -7.00 -16.16
N ARG A 101 -0.81 -7.07 -15.84
CA ARG A 101 -1.46 -8.29 -15.32
C ARG A 101 -2.02 -9.24 -16.39
N ARG A 102 -2.08 -8.83 -17.66
CA ARG A 102 -2.70 -9.61 -18.75
C ARG A 102 -1.69 -9.86 -19.88
N PRO A 103 -1.89 -10.90 -20.70
CA PRO A 103 -1.10 -11.07 -21.92
C PRO A 103 -1.14 -9.81 -22.78
N TYR A 104 0.00 -9.47 -23.36
CA TYR A 104 0.16 -8.28 -24.20
C TYR A 104 -0.86 -8.27 -25.33
N ARG A 105 -1.48 -7.11 -25.56
CA ARG A 105 -2.38 -6.85 -26.68
C ARG A 105 -2.09 -5.46 -27.25
N PRO A 106 -2.00 -5.30 -28.59
CA PRO A 106 -1.78 -3.99 -29.21
C PRO A 106 -2.80 -2.93 -28.80
N ALA A 107 -4.05 -3.34 -28.55
CA ALA A 107 -5.11 -2.46 -28.07
C ALA A 107 -4.79 -1.83 -26.69
N ALA A 108 -4.05 -2.53 -25.83
CA ALA A 108 -3.62 -1.97 -24.53
C ALA A 108 -2.55 -0.89 -24.72
N ASP A 109 -1.65 -1.08 -25.69
CA ASP A 109 -0.64 -0.07 -26.05
C ASP A 109 -1.29 1.20 -26.61
N ALA A 110 -2.24 1.03 -27.53
CA ALA A 110 -2.99 2.13 -28.13
C ALA A 110 -3.77 2.93 -27.07
N ALA A 111 -4.33 2.27 -26.06
CA ALA A 111 -5.04 2.94 -24.97
C ALA A 111 -4.11 3.81 -24.09
N LEU A 112 -2.82 3.47 -24.00
CA LEU A 112 -1.81 4.22 -23.25
C LEU A 112 -1.18 5.36 -24.06
N ALA A 113 -1.35 5.36 -25.39
CA ALA A 113 -0.76 6.36 -26.28
C ALA A 113 -1.02 7.83 -25.87
N PRO A 114 -2.21 8.24 -25.39
CA PRO A 114 -2.47 9.62 -24.97
C PRO A 114 -1.61 10.07 -23.77
N TYR A 115 -1.14 9.11 -22.98
CA TYR A 115 -0.34 9.35 -21.77
C TYR A 115 1.16 9.18 -22.02
N ARG A 116 1.58 8.78 -23.22
CA ARG A 116 3.00 8.63 -23.52
C ARG A 116 3.67 9.98 -23.68
N ALA A 117 4.88 10.08 -23.15
CA ALA A 117 5.78 11.16 -23.51
C ALA A 117 6.06 11.09 -25.02
N ALA A 118 6.08 12.26 -25.68
CA ALA A 118 6.52 12.33 -27.06
C ALA A 118 7.92 11.71 -27.18
N PRO A 119 8.22 10.95 -28.26
CA PRO A 119 9.55 10.42 -28.46
C PRO A 119 10.54 11.58 -28.37
N ALA A 120 11.61 11.42 -27.57
CA ALA A 120 12.66 12.42 -27.43
C ALA A 120 13.50 12.49 -28.73
N GLY A 121 12.87 12.88 -29.84
CA GLY A 121 13.44 12.88 -31.20
C GLY A 121 14.23 14.13 -31.55
N ARG A 122 14.69 14.94 -30.60
CA ARG A 122 15.55 16.12 -30.88
C ARG A 122 16.85 16.21 -30.08
N ALA A 123 16.97 15.55 -28.93
CA ALA A 123 18.22 15.59 -28.15
C ALA A 123 19.32 14.67 -28.73
N ALA A 124 18.94 13.52 -29.32
CA ALA A 124 19.90 12.58 -29.92
C ALA A 124 20.51 13.07 -31.26
N THR A 125 19.81 13.93 -32.00
CA THR A 125 20.30 14.46 -33.28
C THR A 125 21.31 15.61 -33.10
N ALA A 126 21.25 16.34 -31.98
CA ALA A 126 22.18 17.43 -31.68
C ALA A 126 23.58 16.91 -31.28
N LEU A 127 23.67 15.77 -30.58
CA LEU A 127 24.95 15.16 -30.19
C LEU A 127 25.67 14.43 -31.34
N ARG A 128 24.95 14.10 -32.44
CA ARG A 128 25.52 13.40 -33.61
C ARG A 128 26.13 14.34 -34.66
N ARG A 129 25.99 15.66 -34.49
CA ARG A 129 26.49 16.71 -35.40
C ARG A 129 27.73 17.45 -34.88
N ARG A 130 28.48 16.89 -33.94
CA ARG A 130 29.83 17.42 -33.67
C ARG A 130 30.74 16.95 -34.81
N PRO A 131 31.20 17.83 -35.72
CA PRO A 131 32.22 17.43 -36.70
C PRO A 131 33.46 16.95 -35.94
N PRO A 132 34.20 15.95 -36.46
CA PRO A 132 35.44 15.52 -35.85
C PRO A 132 36.38 16.73 -35.71
N PRO A 133 37.16 16.82 -34.61
CA PRO A 133 38.14 17.88 -34.47
C PRO A 133 39.11 17.83 -35.65
N ASP A 134 39.27 18.97 -36.31
CA ASP A 134 40.22 19.16 -37.41
C ASP A 134 41.63 18.90 -36.87
N VAL A 135 42.18 17.73 -37.20
CA VAL A 135 43.52 17.32 -36.79
C VAL A 135 44.50 18.08 -37.69
N ARG A 136 44.89 19.28 -37.27
CA ARG A 136 46.02 19.98 -37.89
C ARG A 136 47.30 19.20 -37.58
N HIS A 137 47.83 18.54 -38.60
CA HIS A 137 49.17 17.96 -38.56
C HIS A 137 50.23 19.08 -38.66
N PRO A 138 51.32 19.01 -37.88
CA PRO A 138 52.46 19.93 -37.98
C PRO A 138 53.28 19.72 -39.26
#